data_AF-A0AAN5D293-F1
#
_entry.id   AF-A0AAN5D293-F1
#
_cell.length_a   1.000
_cell.length_b   1.000
_cell.length_c   1.000
_cell.angle_alpha   90.00
_cell.angle_beta   90.00
_cell.angle_gamma   90.00
#
_symmetry.space_group_name_H-M   'P 1'
#
loop_
_entity.id
_entity.type
_entity.pdbx_description
1 polymer ?
#
loop_
_entity_poly.entity_id
_entity_poly.type
_entity_poly.pdbx_seq_one_letter_code
_entity_poly.pdbx_strand_id
1 'polypeptide(L)'
;ANSAEYILQLSDRFQIVEFLISVDNDKGPYESEKVPFAEKLRIADQYRLYGLQEHCLSSLTSKDKFHAVKNSSVFLHFSDEMKFALFERLFEVSR
;
A
#
# COMPACT_ATOMS: atom_id res chain seq x y z
N ALA A 1 -23.30 -15.14 -6.28
CA ALA A 1 -22.13 -15.05 -5.39
C ALA A 1 -22.62 -15.29 -3.97
N ASN A 2 -22.05 -16.29 -3.30
CA ASN A 2 -22.54 -16.76 -2.01
C ASN A 2 -22.16 -15.72 -0.95
N SER A 3 -23.11 -15.23 -0.16
CA SER A 3 -22.84 -14.19 0.86
C SER A 3 -21.71 -14.58 1.83
N ALA A 4 -21.49 -15.88 2.04
CA ALA A 4 -20.39 -16.41 2.83
C ALA A 4 -18.99 -16.11 2.25
N GLU A 5 -18.81 -16.18 0.92
CA GLU A 5 -17.52 -15.86 0.27
C GLU A 5 -17.17 -14.39 0.43
N TYR A 6 -18.17 -13.50 0.31
CA TYR A 6 -17.99 -12.07 0.54
C TYR A 6 -17.63 -11.76 2.00
N ILE A 7 -18.26 -12.42 2.96
CA ILE A 7 -17.96 -12.24 4.39
C ILE A 7 -16.53 -12.70 4.69
N LEU A 8 -16.09 -13.83 4.11
CA LEU A 8 -14.70 -14.31 4.26
C LEU A 8 -13.70 -13.33 3.66
N GLN A 9 -13.94 -12.82 2.44
CA GLN A 9 -13.07 -11.81 1.81
C GLN A 9 -13.03 -10.48 2.58
N LEU A 10 -14.14 -10.07 3.18
CA LEU A 10 -14.17 -8.89 4.03
C LEU A 10 -13.36 -9.13 5.31
N SER A 11 -13.59 -10.27 5.97
CA SER A 11 -12.93 -10.63 7.23
C SER A 11 -11.41 -10.70 7.06
N ASP A 12 -10.94 -11.33 5.99
CA ASP A 12 -9.51 -11.40 5.63
C ASP A 12 -8.92 -9.99 5.43
N ARG A 13 -9.62 -9.13 4.69
CA ARG A 13 -9.20 -7.75 4.45
C ARG A 13 -9.16 -6.91 5.72
N PHE A 14 -10.13 -7.09 6.63
CA PHE A 14 -10.16 -6.39 7.90
C PHE A 14 -9.00 -6.81 8.80
N GLN A 15 -8.69 -8.11 8.88
CA GLN A 15 -7.53 -8.61 9.63
C GLN A 15 -6.21 -8.03 9.06
N ILE A 16 -6.08 -7.92 7.74
CA ILE A 16 -4.91 -7.31 7.10
C ILE A 16 -4.79 -5.82 7.47
N VAL A 17 -5.88 -5.07 7.43
CA VAL A 17 -5.90 -3.65 7.81
C VAL A 17 -5.53 -3.48 9.28
N GLU A 18 -6.11 -4.27 10.17
CA GLU A 18 -5.81 -4.23 11.60
C GLU A 18 -4.33 -4.56 11.88
N PHE A 19 -3.79 -5.57 11.21
CA PHE A 19 -2.36 -5.90 11.27
C PHE A 19 -1.49 -4.73 10.81
N LEU A 20 -1.79 -4.11 9.66
CA LEU A 20 -1.00 -2.99 9.14
C LEU A 20 -1.08 -1.77 10.07
N ILE A 21 -2.23 -1.50 10.66
CA ILE A 21 -2.40 -0.44 11.66
C ILE A 21 -1.59 -0.75 12.92
N SER A 22 -1.59 -1.99 13.40
CA SER A 22 -0.77 -2.37 14.57
C SER A 22 0.72 -2.20 14.29
N VAL A 23 1.18 -2.55 13.07
CA VAL A 23 2.59 -2.40 12.67
C VAL A 23 2.98 -0.94 12.53
N ASP A 24 2.09 -0.09 11.99
CA ASP A 24 2.29 1.36 11.88
C ASP A 24 2.45 2.02 13.27
N ASN A 25 1.61 1.62 14.23
CA ASN A 25 1.69 2.11 15.60
C ASN A 25 2.92 1.60 16.37
N ASP A 26 3.35 0.36 16.14
CA ASP A 26 4.47 -0.27 16.86
C ASP A 26 5.83 -0.13 16.16
N LYS A 27 5.93 0.62 15.05
CA LYS A 27 7.16 0.79 14.23
C LYS A 27 7.81 -0.54 13.80
N GLY A 28 7.03 -1.61 13.68
CA GLY A 28 7.51 -2.95 13.31
C GLY A 28 7.90 -3.05 11.82
N PRO A 29 8.69 -4.06 11.42
CA PRO A 29 9.10 -4.21 10.03
C PRO A 29 7.89 -4.59 9.16
N TYR A 30 7.56 -3.74 8.19
CA TYR A 30 6.46 -3.92 7.24
C TYR A 30 6.72 -5.04 6.19
N GLU A 31 7.51 -6.05 6.56
CA GLU A 31 8.07 -7.11 5.71
C GLU A 31 7.12 -8.29 5.45
N SER A 32 5.82 -8.16 5.73
CA SER A 32 4.86 -9.21 5.39
C SER A 32 4.78 -9.42 3.87
N GLU A 33 5.30 -10.55 3.36
CA GLU A 33 5.17 -10.97 1.95
C GLU A 33 3.72 -11.27 1.55
N LYS A 34 2.82 -11.45 2.53
CA LYS A 34 1.42 -11.84 2.28
C LYS A 34 0.61 -10.74 1.62
N VAL A 35 1.03 -9.48 1.72
CA VAL A 35 0.29 -8.35 1.16
C VAL A 35 1.07 -7.76 -0.02
N PRO A 36 0.49 -7.73 -1.23
CA PRO A 36 1.11 -7.10 -2.38
C PRO A 36 1.48 -5.63 -2.09
N PHE A 37 2.63 -5.19 -2.58
CA PHE A 37 3.13 -3.83 -2.33
C PHE A 37 2.13 -2.72 -2.70
N ALA A 38 1.46 -2.85 -3.85
CA ALA A 38 0.44 -1.88 -4.28
C ALA A 38 -0.76 -1.84 -3.30
N GLU A 39 -1.14 -2.98 -2.73
CA GLU A 39 -2.24 -3.07 -1.76
C GLU A 39 -1.83 -2.46 -0.41
N LYS A 40 -0.58 -2.64 0.02
CA LYS A 40 -0.03 -1.94 1.20
C LYS A 40 -0.13 -0.42 1.02
N LEU A 41 0.27 0.10 -0.13
CA LEU A 41 0.14 1.53 -0.48
C LEU A 41 -1.33 1.99 -0.48
N ARG A 42 -2.23 1.18 -1.03
CA ARG A 42 -3.67 1.48 -1.06
C ARG A 42 -4.26 1.60 0.34
N ILE A 43 -3.90 0.69 1.23
CA ILE A 43 -4.35 0.68 2.63
C ILE A 43 -3.74 1.88 3.36
N ALA A 44 -2.45 2.15 3.16
CA ALA A 44 -1.78 3.30 3.76
C ALA A 44 -2.46 4.62 3.36
N ASP A 45 -2.78 4.78 2.08
CA ASP A 45 -3.51 5.93 1.55
C ASP A 45 -4.92 6.02 2.14
N GLN A 46 -5.69 4.93 2.08
CA GLN A 46 -7.08 4.91 2.49
C GLN A 46 -7.27 5.23 3.98
N TYR A 47 -6.38 4.72 4.84
CA TYR A 47 -6.46 4.88 6.29
C TYR A 47 -5.50 5.94 6.85
N ARG A 48 -4.78 6.66 5.97
CA ARG A 48 -3.79 7.69 6.34
C ARG A 48 -2.71 7.19 7.30
N LEU A 49 -2.18 6.00 7.01
CA LEU A 49 -1.10 5.37 7.78
C LEU A 49 0.24 5.91 7.29
N TYR A 50 0.62 7.07 7.81
CA TYR A 50 1.77 7.83 7.32
C TYR A 50 3.10 7.07 7.46
N GLY A 51 3.30 6.30 8.54
CA GLY A 51 4.54 5.52 8.73
C GLY A 51 4.68 4.41 7.69
N LEU A 52 3.59 3.69 7.42
CA LEU A 52 3.50 2.68 6.36
C LEU A 52 3.70 3.31 4.98
N GLN A 53 3.11 4.49 4.74
CA GLN A 53 3.27 5.23 3.48
C GLN A 53 4.74 5.61 3.26
N GLU A 54 5.40 6.25 4.24
CA GLU A 54 6.82 6.61 4.16
C GLU A 54 7.71 5.39 3.98
N HIS A 55 7.44 4.30 4.69
CA HIS A 55 8.17 3.05 4.52
C HIS A 55 7.99 2.47 3.11
N CYS A 56 6.76 2.44 2.59
CA CYS A 56 6.50 1.97 1.23
C CYS A 56 7.21 2.85 0.19
N LEU A 57 7.14 4.17 0.31
CA LEU A 57 7.78 5.11 -0.60
C LEU A 57 9.31 5.04 -0.53
N SER A 58 9.90 4.92 0.66
CA SER A 58 11.35 4.77 0.81
C SER A 58 11.86 3.48 0.15
N SER A 59 11.11 2.39 0.24
CA SER A 59 11.43 1.08 -0.39
C SER A 59 11.29 1.07 -1.93
N LEU A 60 10.69 2.12 -2.50
CA LEU A 60 10.54 2.33 -3.94
C LEU A 60 11.85 2.89 -4.49
N THR A 61 12.84 2.02 -4.70
CA THR A 61 14.21 2.39 -5.14
C THR A 61 14.46 2.15 -6.62
N SER A 62 13.49 1.61 -7.36
CA SER A 62 13.60 1.35 -8.80
C SER A 62 12.36 1.80 -9.55
N LYS A 63 12.56 2.30 -10.77
CA LYS A 63 11.48 2.66 -11.71
C LYS A 63 10.59 1.47 -12.03
N ASP A 64 11.12 0.24 -12.01
CA ASP A 64 10.35 -0.96 -12.32
C ASP A 64 9.24 -1.20 -11.28
N LYS A 65 9.54 -0.98 -10.00
CA LYS A 65 8.54 -1.07 -8.92
C LYS A 65 7.47 0.00 -9.08
N PHE A 66 7.85 1.21 -9.48
CA PHE A 66 6.89 2.27 -9.78
C PHE A 66 5.96 1.88 -10.94
N HIS A 67 6.52 1.39 -12.04
CA HIS A 67 5.74 0.97 -13.20
C HIS A 67 4.80 -0.18 -12.87
N ALA A 68 5.23 -1.14 -12.03
CA ALA A 68 4.37 -2.21 -11.55
C ALA A 68 3.16 -1.67 -10.75
N VAL A 69 3.36 -0.69 -9.88
CA VAL A 69 2.26 -0.05 -9.14
C VAL A 69 1.37 0.74 -10.09
N LYS A 70 1.93 1.58 -10.96
CA LYS A 70 1.16 2.42 -11.90
C LYS A 70 0.29 1.59 -12.85
N ASN A 71 0.78 0.44 -13.29
CA ASN A 71 0.04 -0.46 -14.20
C ASN A 71 -0.98 -1.34 -13.48
N SER A 72 -0.98 -1.37 -12.15
CA SER A 72 -1.98 -2.10 -11.38
C SER A 72 -3.31 -1.35 -11.33
N SER A 73 -4.42 -2.08 -11.26
CA SER A 73 -5.76 -1.49 -11.07
C SER A 73 -5.89 -0.69 -9.77
N VAL A 74 -5.02 -0.99 -8.79
CA VAL A 74 -4.97 -0.32 -7.49
C VAL A 74 -4.61 1.17 -7.60
N PHE A 75 -3.81 1.56 -8.60
CA PHE A 75 -3.39 2.95 -8.82
C PHE A 75 -4.57 3.90 -9.07
N LEU A 76 -5.65 3.40 -9.67
CA LEU A 76 -6.87 4.18 -9.91
C LEU A 76 -7.57 4.59 -8.62
N HIS A 77 -7.37 3.83 -7.55
CA HIS A 77 -7.99 4.04 -6.25
C HIS A 77 -7.16 4.92 -5.31
N PHE A 78 -5.95 5.34 -5.74
CA PHE A 78 -5.14 6.26 -4.96
C PHE A 78 -5.71 7.68 -4.99
N SER A 79 -5.61 8.35 -3.86
CA SER A 79 -5.79 9.79 -3.72
C SER A 79 -4.81 10.55 -4.60
N ASP A 80 -5.14 11.81 -4.92
CA ASP A 80 -4.24 12.67 -5.68
C ASP A 80 -2.95 12.96 -4.89
N GLU A 81 -3.03 13.02 -3.56
CA GLU A 81 -1.88 13.18 -2.66
C GLU A 81 -0.91 11.99 -2.75
N MET A 82 -1.43 10.75 -2.72
CA MET A 82 -0.60 9.56 -2.87
C MET A 82 0.02 9.45 -4.26
N LYS A 83 -0.74 9.78 -5.32
CA LYS A 83 -0.20 9.83 -6.68
C LYS A 83 0.94 10.86 -6.77
N PHE A 84 0.76 12.04 -6.20
CA PHE A 84 1.79 13.08 -6.16
C PHE A 84 3.05 12.56 -5.45
N ALA A 85 2.92 11.99 -4.25
CA ALA A 85 4.04 11.44 -3.48
C ALA A 85 4.78 10.32 -4.24
N LEU A 86 4.05 9.46 -4.96
CA LEU A 86 4.64 8.42 -5.80
C LEU A 86 5.44 9.00 -6.97
N PHE A 87 4.93 10.03 -7.65
CA PHE A 87 5.64 10.68 -8.75
C PHE A 87 6.86 11.45 -8.24
N GLU A 88 6.74 12.16 -7.12
CA GLU A 88 7.86 12.84 -6.47
C GLU A 88 8.99 11.85 -6.14
N ARG A 89 8.64 10.71 -5.53
CA ARG A 89 9.61 9.65 -5.25
C ARG A 89 10.26 9.07 -6.50
N LEU A 90 9.51 8.91 -7.59
CA LEU A 90 10.05 8.48 -8.88
C LEU A 90 11.06 9.50 -9.43
N PHE A 91 10.79 10.80 -9.29
CA PHE A 91 11.71 11.85 -9.73
C PHE A 91 13.02 11.81 -8.94
N GLU A 92 12.97 11.62 -7.62
CA GLU A 92 14.16 11.48 -6.78
C GLU A 92 15.03 10.29 -7.19
N VAL A 93 14.41 9.13 -7.41
CA VAL A 93 15.10 7.88 -7.79
C VAL A 93 15.63 7.93 -9.22
N SER A 94 15.07 8.80 -10.07
CA SER A 94 15.49 8.94 -11.47
C SER A 94 16.69 9.86 -11.67
N ARG A 95 17.15 10.55 -10.62
CA ARG A 95 18.27 11.48 -10.63
C ARG A 95 19.60 10.78 -10.40
#